data_AF-A0A352UHT4-F1
#
_entry.id   AF-A0A352UHT4-F1
#
_cell.length_a   1.000
_cell.length_b   1.000
_cell.length_c   1.000
_cell.angle_alpha   90.00
_cell.angle_beta   90.00
_cell.angle_gamma   90.00
#
_symmetry.space_group_name_H-M   'P 1'
#
loop_
_entity.id
_entity.type
_entity.pdbx_description
1 polymer ?
#
loop_
_entity_poly.entity_id
_entity_poly.type
_entity_poly.pdbx_seq_one_letter_code
_entity_poly.pdbx_strand_id
1 'polypeptide(L)'
;THAHPTQGLLDLYTMRRNLGNIKGRKVVIVGDVLYSRVARSNLWGLTKMGADVVLCAPPTLLPLDFLDEQRRTKGHPFANVEIETNIERALEGADVVMPLRLQMERQKAGHLPTLREYSRMYGVNAERLKLASPNVLVMHPGPMNEGVEIDPEVAHGSRSVIEEQVTNGVAIRMAILYGIATPVRERRYVGSRQ
;
A
#
# COMPACT_ATOMS: atom_id res chain seq x y z
N THR A 1 -18.71 4.62 -2.51
CA THR A 1 -18.22 4.63 -1.10
C THR A 1 -16.90 3.87 -0.99
N HIS A 2 -15.76 4.58 -0.91
CA HIS A 2 -14.57 4.15 -1.66
C HIS A 2 -13.19 4.34 -0.99
N ALA A 3 -13.09 4.60 0.31
CA ALA A 3 -11.79 4.79 0.98
C ALA A 3 -11.73 4.15 2.38
N HIS A 4 -10.53 4.02 2.91
CA HIS A 4 -10.21 3.54 4.26
C HIS A 4 -9.12 4.44 4.89
N PRO A 5 -9.45 5.70 5.25
CA PRO A 5 -8.47 6.73 5.56
C PRO A 5 -7.60 6.41 6.79
N THR A 6 -8.16 5.80 7.83
CA THR A 6 -7.40 5.40 9.03
C THR A 6 -6.39 4.29 8.75
N GLN A 7 -6.67 3.42 7.77
CA GLN A 7 -5.72 2.42 7.30
C GLN A 7 -4.60 3.11 6.52
N GLY A 8 -4.93 4.05 5.62
CA GLY A 8 -3.89 4.79 4.91
C GLY A 8 -2.94 5.54 5.86
N LEU A 9 -3.47 6.13 6.93
CA LEU A 9 -2.65 6.82 7.93
C LEU A 9 -1.74 5.88 8.72
N LEU A 10 -2.23 4.70 9.11
CA LEU A 10 -1.39 3.74 9.85
C LEU A 10 -0.33 3.08 8.95
N ASP A 11 -0.64 2.89 7.67
CA ASP A 11 0.31 2.37 6.69
C ASP A 11 1.46 3.37 6.51
N LEU A 12 1.13 4.65 6.27
CA LEU A 12 2.14 5.73 6.19
C LEU A 12 2.96 5.85 7.47
N TYR A 13 2.32 5.75 8.64
CA TYR A 13 3.03 5.82 9.92
C TYR A 13 4.03 4.67 10.05
N THR A 14 3.61 3.45 9.72
CA THR A 14 4.47 2.24 9.79
C THR A 14 5.66 2.37 8.84
N MET A 15 5.44 2.81 7.60
CA MET A 15 6.51 3.06 6.63
C MET A 15 7.48 4.14 7.13
N ARG A 16 6.95 5.28 7.61
CA ARG A 16 7.79 6.38 8.11
C ARG A 16 8.60 5.99 9.33
N ARG A 17 8.04 5.19 10.23
CA ARG A 17 8.71 4.72 11.44
C ARG A 17 9.92 3.86 11.11
N ASN A 18 9.81 2.99 10.10
CA ASN A 18 10.86 2.07 9.70
C ASN A 18 11.88 2.70 8.73
N LEU A 19 11.44 3.59 7.82
CA LEU A 19 12.29 4.18 6.77
C LEU A 19 12.82 5.59 7.12
N GLY A 20 12.30 6.20 8.18
CA GLY A 20 12.54 7.60 8.56
C GLY A 20 11.82 8.62 7.67
N ASN A 21 11.84 8.41 6.35
CA ASN A 21 11.12 9.21 5.36
C ASN A 21 10.47 8.31 4.27
N ILE A 22 9.46 8.85 3.60
CA ILE A 22 8.72 8.17 2.52
C ILE A 22 9.08 8.75 1.14
N LYS A 23 9.59 9.98 1.09
CA LYS A 23 9.90 10.69 -0.16
C LYS A 23 10.99 9.95 -0.94
N GLY A 24 10.73 9.67 -2.22
CA GLY A 24 11.63 8.94 -3.11
C GLY A 24 11.75 7.45 -2.80
N ARG A 25 10.88 6.90 -1.95
CA ARG A 25 10.81 5.45 -1.68
C ARG A 25 9.93 4.79 -2.71
N LYS A 26 10.41 3.68 -3.29
CA LYS A 26 9.64 2.86 -4.21
C LYS A 26 8.68 1.97 -3.43
N VAL A 27 7.38 2.22 -3.55
CA VAL A 27 6.31 1.47 -2.87
C VAL A 27 5.49 0.72 -3.89
N VAL A 28 5.56 -0.62 -3.84
CA VAL A 28 4.85 -1.52 -4.75
C VAL A 28 3.61 -2.06 -4.07
N ILE A 29 2.44 -1.80 -4.65
CA ILE A 29 1.15 -2.35 -4.20
C ILE A 29 0.72 -3.43 -5.19
N VAL A 30 0.52 -4.66 -4.71
CA VAL A 30 0.29 -5.83 -5.56
C VAL A 30 -1.12 -6.40 -5.36
N GLY A 31 -1.87 -6.66 -6.43
CA GLY A 31 -3.10 -7.46 -6.38
C GLY A 31 -4.40 -6.70 -6.70
N ASP A 32 -5.47 -6.92 -5.91
CA ASP A 32 -6.80 -6.36 -6.19
C ASP A 32 -6.89 -4.84 -5.93
N VAL A 33 -6.34 -4.05 -6.84
CA VAL A 33 -6.36 -2.58 -6.75
C VAL A 33 -7.75 -2.02 -7.10
N LEU A 34 -8.42 -2.61 -8.08
CA LEU A 34 -9.75 -2.21 -8.57
C LEU A 34 -10.76 -2.05 -7.43
N TYR A 35 -10.78 -3.00 -6.49
CA TYR A 35 -11.75 -2.99 -5.40
C TYR A 35 -11.18 -2.52 -4.05
N SER A 36 -9.87 -2.39 -3.92
CA SER A 36 -9.24 -2.05 -2.64
C SER A 36 -9.51 -0.61 -2.21
N ARG A 37 -10.18 -0.46 -1.06
CA ARG A 37 -10.32 0.83 -0.36
C ARG A 37 -9.01 1.28 0.28
N VAL A 38 -8.14 0.33 0.61
CA VAL A 38 -6.82 0.59 1.20
C VAL A 38 -5.89 1.16 0.15
N ALA A 39 -5.78 0.51 -1.02
CA ALA A 39 -4.95 0.98 -2.13
C ALA A 39 -5.30 2.42 -2.51
N ARG A 40 -6.60 2.73 -2.64
CA ARG A 40 -7.07 4.10 -2.91
C ARG A 40 -6.64 5.11 -1.85
N SER A 41 -6.67 4.74 -0.57
CA SER A 41 -6.24 5.64 0.51
C SER A 41 -4.73 5.83 0.53
N ASN A 42 -3.99 4.75 0.30
CA ASN A 42 -2.53 4.76 0.20
C ASN A 42 -2.06 5.58 -0.99
N LEU A 43 -2.73 5.52 -2.13
CA LEU A 43 -2.39 6.35 -3.29
C LEU A 43 -2.37 7.83 -2.94
N TRP A 44 -3.42 8.36 -2.30
CA TRP A 44 -3.44 9.76 -1.86
C TRP A 44 -2.32 10.09 -0.88
N GLY A 45 -2.09 9.22 0.09
CA GLY A 45 -1.08 9.41 1.12
C GLY A 45 0.34 9.39 0.55
N LEU A 46 0.67 8.34 -0.19
CA LEU A 46 2.00 8.07 -0.73
C LEU A 46 2.40 9.12 -1.77
N THR A 47 1.52 9.48 -2.71
CA THR A 47 1.85 10.52 -3.68
C THR A 47 2.02 11.88 -3.02
N LYS A 48 1.20 12.20 -2.00
CA LYS A 48 1.36 13.43 -1.22
C LYS A 48 2.68 13.47 -0.45
N MET A 49 3.16 12.32 0.02
CA MET A 49 4.45 12.17 0.71
C MET A 49 5.64 12.08 -0.25
N GLY A 50 5.39 12.04 -1.56
CA GLY A 50 6.41 12.01 -2.61
C GLY A 50 7.07 10.64 -2.79
N ALA A 51 6.36 9.54 -2.50
CA ALA A 51 6.81 8.19 -2.84
C ALA A 51 6.66 7.91 -4.35
N ASP A 52 7.50 7.01 -4.84
CA ASP A 52 7.41 6.47 -6.20
C ASP A 52 6.53 5.21 -6.14
N VAL A 53 5.25 5.38 -6.47
CA VAL A 53 4.25 4.32 -6.28
C VAL A 53 4.10 3.49 -7.54
N VAL A 54 4.24 2.18 -7.42
CA VAL A 54 3.99 1.21 -8.50
C VAL A 54 2.78 0.35 -8.13
N LEU A 55 1.80 0.29 -9.04
CA LEU A 55 0.68 -0.62 -8.95
C LEU A 55 0.96 -1.84 -9.83
N CYS A 56 0.91 -3.03 -9.24
CA CYS A 56 1.12 -4.29 -9.94
C CYS A 56 -0.08 -5.21 -9.77
N ALA A 57 -0.77 -5.52 -10.86
CA ALA A 57 -1.96 -6.35 -10.81
C ALA A 57 -2.28 -6.95 -12.18
N PRO A 58 -3.06 -8.04 -12.24
CA PRO A 58 -3.74 -8.44 -13.47
C PRO A 58 -4.50 -7.24 -14.09
N PRO A 59 -4.54 -7.10 -15.42
CA PRO A 59 -5.30 -6.02 -16.06
C PRO A 59 -6.77 -5.95 -15.62
N THR A 60 -7.39 -7.09 -15.34
CA THR A 60 -8.77 -7.19 -14.85
C THR A 60 -8.97 -6.69 -13.41
N LEU A 61 -7.87 -6.46 -12.67
CA LEU A 61 -7.84 -5.92 -11.30
C LEU A 61 -7.26 -4.51 -11.21
N LEU A 62 -7.04 -3.85 -12.34
CA LEU A 62 -6.66 -2.44 -12.38
C LEU A 62 -7.92 -1.56 -12.60
N PRO A 63 -8.05 -0.42 -11.89
CA PRO A 63 -9.08 0.56 -12.23
C PRO A 63 -8.89 1.10 -13.65
N LEU A 64 -9.99 1.22 -14.42
CA LEU A 64 -9.94 1.72 -15.79
C LEU A 64 -9.33 3.12 -15.89
N ASP A 65 -9.62 4.01 -14.94
CA ASP A 65 -9.06 5.37 -14.87
C ASP A 65 -7.53 5.39 -14.74
N PHE A 66 -6.92 4.27 -14.31
CA PHE A 66 -5.47 4.13 -14.25
C PHE A 66 -4.86 3.70 -15.59
N LEU A 67 -5.66 3.07 -16.45
CA LEU A 67 -5.28 2.70 -17.82
C LEU A 67 -5.46 3.86 -18.81
N ASP A 68 -6.16 4.92 -18.42
CA ASP A 68 -6.34 6.12 -19.24
C ASP A 68 -5.08 7.02 -19.24
N GLU A 69 -4.63 7.40 -20.44
CA GLU A 69 -3.51 8.32 -20.63
C GLU A 69 -3.79 9.72 -20.06
N GLN A 70 -5.06 10.12 -19.92
CA GLN A 70 -5.46 11.39 -19.31
C GLN A 70 -4.92 11.58 -17.89
N ARG A 71 -4.63 10.48 -17.18
CA ARG A 71 -4.00 10.51 -15.85
C ARG A 71 -2.60 11.11 -15.88
N ARG A 72 -1.87 11.02 -17.00
CA ARG A 72 -0.52 11.56 -17.16
C ARG A 72 -0.51 13.07 -17.40
N THR A 73 -1.68 13.70 -17.48
CA THR A 73 -1.80 15.16 -17.61
C THR A 73 -1.20 15.87 -16.40
N LYS A 74 -0.45 16.95 -16.67
CA LYS A 74 0.21 17.75 -15.65
C LYS A 74 -0.82 18.29 -14.64
N GLY A 75 -0.62 17.97 -13.37
CA GLY A 75 -1.49 18.40 -12.26
C GLY A 75 -2.46 17.32 -11.76
N HIS A 76 -2.54 16.16 -12.41
CA HIS A 76 -3.33 15.05 -11.88
C HIS A 76 -2.68 14.46 -10.59
N PRO A 77 -3.45 14.18 -9.52
CA PRO A 77 -2.90 13.71 -8.23
C PRO A 77 -2.10 12.39 -8.31
N PHE A 78 -2.35 11.59 -9.34
CA PHE A 78 -1.74 10.29 -9.57
C PHE A 78 -0.89 10.23 -10.85
N ALA A 79 -0.47 11.39 -11.38
CA ALA A 79 0.33 11.46 -12.62
C ALA A 79 1.63 10.64 -12.55
N ASN A 80 2.24 10.56 -11.36
CA ASN A 80 3.51 9.87 -11.13
C ASN A 80 3.35 8.43 -10.62
N VAL A 81 2.14 7.89 -10.58
CA VAL A 81 1.92 6.49 -10.16
C VAL A 81 2.19 5.59 -11.36
N GLU A 82 3.08 4.62 -11.26
CA GLU A 82 3.38 3.70 -12.35
C GLU A 82 2.48 2.45 -12.30
N ILE A 83 2.32 1.80 -13.46
CA ILE A 83 1.62 0.53 -13.60
C ILE A 83 2.61 -0.43 -14.23
N GLU A 84 2.86 -1.55 -13.56
CA GLU A 84 3.71 -2.62 -14.08
C GLU A 84 3.01 -3.96 -13.84
N THR A 85 2.65 -4.64 -14.92
CA THR A 85 1.88 -5.89 -14.86
C THR A 85 2.76 -7.13 -14.62
N ASN A 86 4.08 -7.02 -14.79
CA ASN A 86 5.02 -8.07 -14.43
C ASN A 86 5.53 -7.85 -12.99
N ILE A 87 5.22 -8.78 -12.09
CA ILE A 87 5.57 -8.64 -10.68
C ILE A 87 7.09 -8.60 -10.46
N GLU A 88 7.89 -9.36 -11.20
CA GLU A 88 9.34 -9.36 -11.03
C GLU A 88 9.93 -7.97 -11.29
N ARG A 89 9.55 -7.32 -12.40
CA ARG A 89 9.94 -5.93 -12.72
C ARG A 89 9.40 -4.92 -11.72
N ALA A 90 8.16 -5.09 -11.27
CA ALA A 90 7.57 -4.20 -10.28
C ALA A 90 8.40 -4.19 -8.99
N LEU A 91 8.85 -5.37 -8.55
CA LEU A 91 9.59 -5.56 -7.30
C LEU A 91 11.06 -5.12 -7.36
N GLU A 92 11.66 -4.94 -8.53
CA GLU A 92 13.06 -4.50 -8.68
C GLU A 92 13.34 -3.22 -7.88
N GLY A 93 14.22 -3.31 -6.89
CA GLY A 93 14.62 -2.16 -6.04
C GLY A 93 13.50 -1.60 -5.14
N ALA A 94 12.39 -2.32 -4.94
CA ALA A 94 11.31 -1.86 -4.07
C ALA A 94 11.79 -1.67 -2.61
N ASP A 95 11.46 -0.53 -1.99
CA ASP A 95 11.68 -0.28 -0.56
C ASP A 95 10.53 -0.86 0.28
N VAL A 96 9.32 -0.91 -0.27
CA VAL A 96 8.13 -1.46 0.38
C VAL A 96 7.33 -2.29 -0.62
N VAL A 97 6.90 -3.47 -0.19
CA VAL A 97 6.04 -4.38 -0.97
C VAL A 97 4.78 -4.65 -0.16
N MET A 98 3.64 -4.31 -0.73
CA MET A 98 2.33 -4.42 -0.09
C MET A 98 1.37 -5.23 -0.97
N PRO A 99 1.35 -6.57 -0.86
CA PRO A 99 0.26 -7.37 -1.39
C PRO A 99 -1.07 -6.94 -0.77
N LEU A 100 -2.13 -7.04 -1.58
CA LEU A 100 -3.50 -6.81 -1.21
C LEU A 100 -4.24 -8.13 -1.19
N ARG A 101 -5.15 -8.26 -0.23
CA ARG A 101 -6.04 -9.41 -0.14
C ARG A 101 -6.83 -9.60 -1.43
N LEU A 102 -6.71 -10.77 -2.06
CA LEU A 102 -7.55 -11.15 -3.18
C LEU A 102 -8.97 -11.47 -2.69
N GLN A 103 -9.98 -10.76 -3.21
CA GLN A 103 -11.38 -10.95 -2.80
C GLN A 103 -12.02 -12.14 -3.54
N MET A 104 -11.78 -13.35 -3.04
CA MET A 104 -12.30 -14.61 -3.61
C MET A 104 -13.82 -14.61 -3.79
N GLU A 105 -14.56 -13.98 -2.87
CA GLU A 105 -16.01 -13.88 -2.93
C GLU A 105 -16.55 -13.16 -4.18
N ARG A 106 -15.71 -12.36 -4.83
CA ARG A 106 -16.06 -11.58 -6.03
C ARG A 106 -15.71 -12.31 -7.33
N GLN A 107 -14.98 -13.42 -7.25
CA GLN A 107 -14.52 -14.19 -8.41
C GLN A 107 -15.63 -14.97 -9.11
N LYS A 108 -16.79 -15.18 -8.47
CA LYS A 108 -17.93 -15.91 -9.04
C LYS A 108 -18.48 -15.30 -10.33
N ALA A 109 -18.09 -14.06 -10.66
CA ALA A 109 -18.44 -13.42 -11.93
C ALA A 109 -17.55 -13.84 -13.12
N GLY A 110 -16.50 -14.66 -12.94
CA GLY A 110 -15.73 -15.27 -14.05
C GLY A 110 -14.63 -14.42 -14.67
N HIS A 111 -14.16 -13.36 -13.99
CA HIS A 111 -13.22 -12.38 -14.54
C HIS A 111 -11.75 -12.58 -14.09
N LEU A 112 -11.44 -13.67 -13.37
CA LEU A 112 -10.15 -13.84 -12.72
C LEU A 112 -9.50 -15.21 -13.01
N PRO A 113 -8.15 -15.25 -13.09
CA PRO A 113 -7.41 -16.51 -13.14
C PRO A 113 -7.68 -17.33 -11.88
N THR A 114 -7.45 -18.64 -11.96
CA THR A 114 -7.56 -19.52 -10.79
C THR A 114 -6.64 -19.04 -9.66
N LEU A 115 -6.95 -19.36 -8.40
CA LEU A 115 -6.08 -18.98 -7.27
C LEU A 115 -4.63 -19.45 -7.46
N ARG A 116 -4.44 -20.63 -8.05
CA ARG A 116 -3.12 -21.17 -8.38
C ARG A 116 -2.39 -20.32 -9.41
N GLU A 117 -3.08 -19.90 -10.47
CA GLU A 117 -2.50 -19.02 -11.49
C GLU A 117 -2.20 -17.64 -10.91
N TYR A 118 -3.10 -17.06 -10.11
CA TYR A 118 -2.86 -15.79 -9.44
C TYR A 118 -1.64 -15.87 -8.52
N SER A 119 -1.57 -16.88 -7.64
CA SER A 119 -0.42 -17.10 -6.75
C SER A 119 0.89 -17.24 -7.54
N ARG A 120 0.89 -18.04 -8.61
CA ARG A 120 2.06 -18.18 -9.48
C ARG A 120 2.45 -16.87 -10.15
N MET A 121 1.50 -16.05 -10.60
CA MET A 121 1.79 -14.85 -11.39
C MET A 121 2.04 -13.59 -10.55
N TYR A 122 1.40 -13.47 -9.38
CA TYR A 122 1.37 -12.24 -8.57
C TYR A 122 1.56 -12.49 -7.06
N GLY A 123 1.68 -13.74 -6.61
CA GLY A 123 1.97 -14.04 -5.20
C GLY A 123 3.37 -13.56 -4.79
N VAL A 124 3.47 -12.91 -3.63
CA VAL A 124 4.75 -12.44 -3.11
C VAL A 124 5.43 -13.57 -2.32
N ASN A 125 6.59 -14.01 -2.79
CA ASN A 125 7.38 -15.10 -2.20
C ASN A 125 8.84 -14.69 -1.95
N ALA A 126 9.60 -15.54 -1.25
CA ALA A 126 10.98 -15.24 -0.88
C ALA A 126 11.89 -15.03 -2.10
N GLU A 127 11.71 -15.79 -3.18
CA GLU A 127 12.50 -15.65 -4.41
C GLU A 127 12.28 -14.28 -5.08
N ARG A 128 11.02 -13.85 -5.20
CA ARG A 128 10.66 -12.53 -5.75
C ARG A 128 11.17 -11.39 -4.89
N LEU A 129 11.16 -11.55 -3.57
CA LEU A 129 11.71 -10.54 -2.66
C LEU A 129 13.23 -10.39 -2.72
N LYS A 130 13.96 -11.26 -3.44
CA LYS A 130 15.39 -11.03 -3.73
C LYS A 130 15.60 -9.91 -4.76
N LEU A 131 14.59 -9.59 -5.56
CA LEU A 131 14.63 -8.49 -6.54
C LEU A 131 14.45 -7.13 -5.88
N ALA A 132 13.78 -7.09 -4.73
CA ALA A 132 13.57 -5.88 -3.95
C ALA A 132 14.85 -5.41 -3.26
N SER A 133 14.82 -4.20 -2.70
CA SER A 133 15.94 -3.68 -1.94
C SER A 133 16.30 -4.59 -0.75
N PRO A 134 17.58 -4.68 -0.33
CA PRO A 134 18.01 -5.59 0.74
C PRO A 134 17.22 -5.45 2.05
N ASN A 135 16.78 -4.22 2.35
CA ASN A 135 16.01 -3.83 3.54
C ASN A 135 14.52 -3.59 3.22
N VAL A 136 13.98 -4.26 2.21
CA VAL A 136 12.56 -4.13 1.83
C VAL A 136 11.64 -4.41 3.02
N LEU A 137 10.63 -3.58 3.18
CA LEU A 137 9.55 -3.80 4.14
C LEU A 137 8.40 -4.54 3.47
N VAL A 138 7.94 -5.61 4.09
CA VAL A 138 6.75 -6.33 3.67
C VAL A 138 5.57 -5.90 4.54
N MET A 139 4.50 -5.42 3.91
CA MET A 139 3.29 -4.94 4.57
C MET A 139 2.06 -5.63 3.99
N HIS A 140 0.96 -5.69 4.74
CA HIS A 140 -0.29 -6.23 4.24
C HIS A 140 -1.45 -5.73 5.12
N PRO A 141 -2.52 -5.14 4.54
CA PRO A 141 -3.60 -4.55 5.34
C PRO A 141 -4.49 -5.57 6.09
N GLY A 142 -4.42 -6.84 5.68
CA GLY A 142 -5.13 -7.95 6.29
C GLY A 142 -6.64 -7.98 5.97
N PRO A 143 -7.33 -9.10 6.29
CA PRO A 143 -6.74 -10.41 6.57
C PRO A 143 -6.02 -10.98 5.34
N MET A 144 -5.03 -11.85 5.55
CA MET A 144 -4.23 -12.48 4.48
C MET A 144 -4.84 -13.81 4.05
N ASN A 145 -4.82 -14.10 2.75
CA ASN A 145 -4.89 -15.46 2.22
C ASN A 145 -3.45 -15.93 1.94
N GLU A 146 -2.84 -16.56 2.96
CA GLU A 146 -1.48 -17.10 2.82
C GLU A 146 -1.43 -18.22 1.78
N GLY A 147 -0.35 -18.26 1.00
CA GLY A 147 -0.18 -19.14 -0.16
C GLY A 147 -0.90 -18.66 -1.43
N VAL A 148 -1.64 -17.55 -1.36
CA VAL A 148 -2.28 -16.93 -2.54
C VAL A 148 -1.58 -15.62 -2.89
N GLU A 149 -1.81 -14.54 -2.15
CA GLU A 149 -1.15 -13.25 -2.41
C GLU A 149 0.22 -13.11 -1.76
N ILE A 150 0.50 -13.90 -0.72
CA ILE A 150 1.75 -13.84 0.06
C ILE A 150 2.08 -15.22 0.62
N ASP A 151 3.34 -15.62 0.57
CA ASP A 151 3.80 -16.86 1.20
C ASP A 151 3.89 -16.70 2.73
N PRO A 152 3.56 -17.74 3.52
CA PRO A 152 3.63 -17.69 4.99
C PRO A 152 5.01 -17.25 5.51
N GLU A 153 6.09 -17.75 4.91
CA GLU A 153 7.47 -17.39 5.31
C GLU A 153 7.80 -15.91 5.07
N VAL A 154 7.12 -15.29 4.11
CA VAL A 154 7.25 -13.87 3.82
C VAL A 154 6.39 -13.05 4.75
N ALA A 155 5.15 -13.48 4.99
CA ALA A 155 4.20 -12.83 5.89
C ALA A 155 4.71 -12.75 7.33
N HIS A 156 5.45 -13.77 7.78
CA HIS A 156 5.98 -13.90 9.14
C HIS A 156 7.51 -13.79 9.20
N GLY A 157 8.15 -13.42 8.09
CA GLY A 157 9.61 -13.34 7.97
C GLY A 157 10.20 -12.07 8.59
N SER A 158 11.53 -12.00 8.66
CA SER A 158 12.27 -10.88 9.26
C SER A 158 12.08 -9.53 8.58
N ARG A 159 11.62 -9.53 7.33
CA ARG A 159 11.29 -8.32 6.54
C ARG A 159 9.84 -7.86 6.72
N SER A 160 9.01 -8.66 7.39
CA SER A 160 7.60 -8.36 7.62
C SER A 160 7.42 -7.38 8.76
N VAL A 161 6.62 -6.35 8.52
CA VAL A 161 6.15 -5.41 9.53
C VAL A 161 4.63 -5.46 9.68
N ILE A 162 3.99 -6.56 9.26
CA ILE A 162 2.52 -6.71 9.24
C ILE A 162 1.94 -6.68 10.67
N GLU A 163 2.56 -7.37 11.64
CA GLU A 163 2.11 -7.32 13.03
C GLU A 163 2.32 -5.93 13.66
N GLU A 164 3.43 -5.27 13.30
CA GLU A 164 3.69 -3.89 13.71
C GLU A 164 2.63 -2.95 13.12
N GLN A 165 2.27 -3.13 11.86
CA GLN A 165 1.22 -2.37 11.17
C GLN A 165 -0.13 -2.50 11.91
N VAL A 166 -0.52 -3.71 12.31
CA VAL A 166 -1.74 -3.93 13.10
C VAL A 166 -1.66 -3.19 14.43
N THR A 167 -0.54 -3.30 15.14
CA THR A 167 -0.30 -2.63 16.43
C THR A 167 -0.35 -1.10 16.30
N ASN A 168 0.32 -0.55 15.28
CA ASN A 168 0.32 0.86 14.95
C ASN A 168 -1.09 1.38 14.64
N GLY A 169 -1.97 0.52 14.14
CA GLY A 169 -3.39 0.83 13.94
C GLY A 169 -4.13 1.23 15.21
N VAL A 170 -3.78 0.68 16.37
CA VAL A 170 -4.37 1.11 17.65
C VAL A 170 -3.92 2.54 17.97
N ALA A 171 -2.62 2.80 17.93
CA ALA A 171 -2.04 4.10 18.26
C ALA A 171 -2.58 5.22 17.34
N ILE A 172 -2.65 4.98 16.04
CA ILE A 172 -3.15 5.96 15.07
C ILE A 172 -4.64 6.25 15.27
N ARG A 173 -5.47 5.22 15.51
CA ARG A 173 -6.90 5.43 15.77
C ARG A 173 -7.12 6.18 17.08
N MET A 174 -6.36 5.86 18.13
CA MET A 174 -6.39 6.62 19.38
C MET A 174 -6.01 8.09 19.17
N ALA A 175 -4.94 8.37 18.41
CA ALA A 175 -4.50 9.72 18.13
C ALA A 175 -5.57 10.52 17.35
N ILE A 176 -6.23 9.89 16.37
CA ILE A 176 -7.32 10.49 15.61
C ILE A 176 -8.50 10.79 16.54
N LEU A 177 -8.95 9.80 17.33
CA LEU A 177 -10.05 9.98 18.28
C LEU A 177 -9.76 11.07 19.31
N TYR A 178 -8.55 11.10 19.85
CA TYR A 178 -8.10 12.14 20.77
C TYR A 178 -8.16 13.52 20.12
N GLY A 179 -7.66 13.66 18.88
CA GLY A 179 -7.64 14.92 18.15
C GLY A 179 -9.02 15.47 17.80
N ILE A 180 -10.01 14.58 17.57
CA ILE A 180 -11.40 15.01 17.28
C ILE A 180 -12.25 15.21 18.54
N ALA A 181 -11.98 14.45 19.61
CA ALA A 181 -12.80 14.47 20.84
C ALA A 181 -12.30 15.49 21.88
N THR A 182 -11.07 15.99 21.73
CA THR A 182 -10.49 16.97 22.66
C THR A 182 -10.55 18.37 22.03
N PRO A 183 -11.04 19.40 22.76
CA PRO A 183 -10.99 20.77 22.28
C PRO A 183 -9.55 21.15 21.93
N VAL A 184 -9.35 21.70 20.72
CA VAL A 184 -8.06 22.25 20.33
C VAL A 184 -7.73 23.39 21.30
N ARG A 185 -6.79 23.17 22.23
CA ARG A 185 -6.16 24.27 22.93
C ARG A 185 -5.47 25.12 21.87
N GLU A 186 -6.00 26.31 21.59
CA GLU A 186 -5.30 27.31 20.79
C GLU A 186 -3.89 27.46 21.37
N ARG A 187 -2.89 26.98 20.62
CA ARG A 187 -1.50 27.36 20.91
C ARG A 187 -1.43 28.85 20.59
N ARG A 188 -1.55 29.70 21.62
CA ARG A 188 -1.11 31.09 21.52
C ARG A 188 0.34 31.06 21.09
N TYR A 189 0.58 31.32 19.81
CA TYR A 189 1.89 31.68 19.31
C TYR A 189 2.24 33.00 20.00
N VAL A 190 2.95 32.94 21.11
CA VAL A 190 3.56 34.12 21.71
C VAL A 190 4.71 34.47 20.78
N GLY A 191 4.41 35.30 19.77
CA GLY A 191 5.42 35.89 18.92
C GLY A 191 6.41 36.63 19.79
N SER A 192 7.66 36.17 19.80
CA SER A 192 8.80 36.93 20.29
C SER A 192 8.91 38.18 19.42
N ARG A 193 8.42 39.32 19.91
CA ARG A 193 8.77 40.63 19.37
C ARG A 193 10.26 40.85 19.65
N GLN A 194 11.03 41.00 18.57
CA GLN A 194 12.24 41.82 18.58
C GLN A 194 11.83 43.29 18.76
#